data_AF-A0A7X6P5B6-F1
#
_entry.id   AF-A0A7X6P5B6-F1
#
_cell.length_a   1.000
_cell.length_b   1.000
_cell.length_c   1.000
_cell.angle_alpha   90.00
_cell.angle_beta   90.00
_cell.angle_gamma   90.00
#
_symmetry.space_group_name_H-M   'P 1'
#
loop_
_entity.id
_entity.type
_entity.pdbx_description
1 polymer ?
#
loop_
_entity_poly.entity_id
_entity_poly.type
_entity_poly.pdbx_seq_one_letter_code
_entity_poly.pdbx_strand_id
1 'polypeptide(L)' 'MQPRVVCVVGLTGWRAAHPRSSAQRHAVEGLQPDPLGGRPVYLMPNPSGLNAHVTRSGLAERFAAVARLADELGSPA' A
#
# COMPACT_ATOMS: atom_id res chain seq x y z
N MET A 1 -16.95 3.59 -6.46
CA MET A 1 -15.56 3.99 -6.83
C MET A 1 -14.84 2.81 -7.46
N GLN A 2 -14.03 3.02 -8.51
CA GLN A 2 -13.22 1.96 -9.17
C GLN A 2 -11.76 2.44 -9.30
N PRO A 3 -10.98 2.44 -8.21
CA PRO A 3 -9.58 2.85 -8.27
C PRO A 3 -8.74 1.84 -9.05
N ARG A 4 -7.62 2.29 -9.62
CA ARG A 4 -6.62 1.42 -10.28
C ARG A 4 -5.81 0.62 -9.26
N VAL A 5 -5.46 1.26 -8.14
CA VAL A 5 -4.75 0.67 -7.00
C VAL A 5 -5.31 1.24 -5.69
N VAL A 6 -5.33 0.43 -4.63
CA VAL A 6 -5.64 0.87 -3.27
C VAL A 6 -4.34 1.09 -2.50
N CYS A 7 -4.06 2.33 -2.13
CA CYS A 7 -2.92 2.66 -1.27
C CYS A 7 -3.39 2.75 0.18
N VAL A 8 -2.88 1.88 1.04
CA VAL A 8 -3.18 1.90 2.48
C VAL A 8 -1.99 2.50 3.21
N VAL A 9 -2.26 3.57 3.95
CA VAL A 9 -1.22 4.35 4.63
C VAL A 9 -1.14 3.93 6.10
N GLY A 10 -0.05 3.24 6.46
CA GLY A 10 0.11 2.60 7.75
C GLY A 10 -0.48 1.18 7.80
N LEU A 11 0.25 0.27 8.43
CA LEU A 11 -0.06 -1.17 8.39
C LEU A 11 -1.03 -1.61 9.49
N THR A 12 -1.21 -0.83 10.56
CA THR A 12 -2.01 -1.22 11.73
C THR A 12 -3.46 -1.51 11.36
N GLY A 13 -4.10 -0.61 10.61
CA GLY A 13 -5.49 -0.81 10.16
C GLY A 13 -5.62 -2.02 9.24
N TRP A 14 -4.67 -2.21 8.32
CA TRP A 14 -4.66 -3.37 7.42
C TRP A 14 -4.57 -4.70 8.19
N ARG A 15 -3.65 -4.78 9.16
CA ARG A 15 -3.47 -5.96 10.02
C ARG A 15 -4.69 -6.25 10.88
N ALA A 16 -5.35 -5.21 11.41
CA ALA A 16 -6.56 -5.34 12.21
C ALA A 16 -7.75 -5.86 11.39
N ALA A 17 -7.85 -5.49 10.11
CA ALA A 17 -8.88 -6.00 9.20
C ALA A 17 -8.67 -7.47 8.80
N HIS A 18 -7.48 -8.03 9.01
CA HIS A 18 -7.07 -9.35 8.50
C HIS A 18 -6.55 -10.34 9.57
N PRO A 19 -7.10 -10.39 10.80
CA PRO A 19 -6.38 -10.80 12.01
C PRO A 19 -5.87 -12.26 12.09
N ARG A 20 -6.18 -13.13 11.11
CA ARG A 20 -5.74 -14.54 11.03
C ARG A 20 -5.53 -15.04 9.60
N SER A 21 -5.27 -14.15 8.65
CA SER A 21 -5.11 -14.50 7.22
C SER A 21 -3.64 -14.59 6.80
N SER A 22 -3.37 -15.23 5.65
CA SER A 22 -2.09 -15.10 4.95
C SER A 22 -1.74 -13.64 4.67
N ALA A 23 -2.73 -12.82 4.31
CA ALA A 23 -2.57 -11.39 4.06
C ALA A 23 -2.00 -10.62 5.26
N GLN A 24 -2.31 -11.02 6.49
CA GLN A 24 -1.71 -10.42 7.69
C GLN A 24 -0.24 -10.79 7.85
N ARG A 25 0.14 -12.04 7.59
CA ARG A 25 1.55 -12.47 7.64
C ARG A 25 2.39 -11.79 6.57
N HIS A 26 1.79 -11.47 5.44
CA HIS A 26 2.43 -10.75 4.34
C HIS A 26 2.22 -9.24 4.39
N ALA A 27 1.64 -8.70 5.47
CA ALA A 27 1.43 -7.26 5.65
C ALA A 27 2.76 -6.53 5.90
N VAL A 28 3.53 -6.37 4.83
CA VAL A 28 4.79 -5.64 4.74
C VAL A 28 4.61 -4.45 3.79
N GLU A 29 5.47 -3.43 3.91
CA GLU A 29 5.44 -2.30 2.98
C GLU A 29 5.62 -2.78 1.52
N GLY A 30 4.87 -2.19 0.59
CA GLY A 30 4.92 -2.52 -0.83
C GLY A 30 3.64 -3.14 -1.38
N LEU A 31 3.73 -3.67 -2.59
CA LEU A 31 2.63 -4.37 -3.27
C LEU A 31 2.30 -5.67 -2.53
N GLN A 32 1.02 -5.89 -2.25
CA GLN A 32 0.55 -7.09 -1.55
C GLN A 32 0.18 -8.18 -2.54
N PRO A 33 0.34 -9.47 -2.15
CA PRO A 33 -0.10 -10.60 -2.97
C PRO A 33 -1.63 -10.69 -3.07
N ASP A 34 -2.33 -10.28 -2.01
CA ASP A 34 -3.79 -10.37 -1.91
C ASP A 34 -4.46 -9.02 -2.30
N PRO A 35 -5.38 -8.99 -3.27
CA PRO A 35 -6.08 -7.77 -3.66
C PRO A 35 -7.22 -7.41 -2.71
N LEU A 36 -7.65 -6.14 -2.71
CA LEU A 36 -8.85 -5.67 -2.01
C LEU A 36 -9.97 -5.41 -3.02
N GLY A 37 -11.03 -6.22 -2.98
CA GLY A 37 -12.15 -6.09 -3.92
C GLY A 37 -11.70 -6.17 -5.38
N GLY A 38 -10.76 -7.06 -5.69
CA GLY A 38 -10.19 -7.26 -7.03
C GLY A 38 -9.20 -6.17 -7.48
N ARG A 39 -8.87 -5.19 -6.62
CA ARG A 39 -7.87 -4.16 -6.94
C ARG A 39 -6.54 -4.45 -6.24
N PRO A 40 -5.40 -4.21 -6.91
CA PRO A 40 -4.08 -4.29 -6.27
C PRO A 40 -4.02 -3.39 -5.03
N VAL A 41 -3.30 -3.86 -4.01
CA VAL A 41 -3.12 -3.16 -2.73
C VAL A 41 -1.65 -2.86 -2.54
N TYR A 42 -1.33 -1.61 -2.22
CA TYR A 42 0.00 -1.19 -1.81
C TYR A 42 -0.03 -0.69 -0.37
N LEU A 43 0.79 -1.27 0.50
CA LEU A 43 0.93 -0.83 1.89
C LEU A 43 2.09 0.16 2.01
N MET A 44 1.82 1.33 2.57
CA MET A 44 2.83 2.32 2.90
C MET A 44 3.14 2.33 4.40
N PRO A 45 4.35 2.78 4.80
CA PRO A 45 4.64 3.05 6.19
C PRO A 45 3.68 4.07 6.80
N ASN A 46 3.62 4.10 8.13
CA ASN A 46 2.91 5.15 8.85
C ASN A 46 3.65 6.50 8.62
N PRO A 47 2.97 7.54 8.09
CA PRO A 47 3.57 8.85 7.82
C PRO A 47 3.66 9.76 9.06
N SER A 48 3.15 9.31 10.21
CA SER A 48 3.27 10.02 11.48
C SER A 48 4.73 10.35 11.81
N GLY A 49 4.98 11.55 12.32
CA GLY A 49 6.32 11.98 12.75
C GLY A 49 6.90 11.15 13.90
N LEU A 50 6.09 10.34 14.60
CA LEU A 50 6.56 9.37 15.58
C LEU A 50 7.32 8.19 14.95
N ASN A 51 7.14 7.96 13.64
CA ASN A 51 7.89 6.96 12.91
C ASN A 51 9.25 7.52 12.47
N ALA A 52 10.22 7.52 13.40
CA ALA A 52 11.57 8.05 13.16
C ALA A 52 12.36 7.30 12.08
N HIS A 53 11.89 6.12 11.65
CA HIS A 53 12.53 5.31 10.61
C HIS A 53 12.16 5.74 9.19
N VAL A 54 11.23 6.69 9.03
CA VAL A 54 10.69 7.07 7.73
C VAL A 54 10.90 8.55 7.49
N THR A 55 11.64 8.85 6.42
CA THR A 55 11.91 10.22 6.00
C THR A 55 10.81 10.75 5.08
N ARG A 56 10.67 12.08 5.00
CA ARG A 56 9.77 12.73 4.04
C ARG A 56 10.10 12.36 2.59
N SER A 57 11.38 12.29 2.24
CA SER A 57 11.82 11.88 0.89
C SER A 57 11.45 10.42 0.61
N GLY A 58 11.66 9.52 1.58
CA GLY A 58 11.29 8.11 1.43
C GLY A 58 9.78 7.89 1.31
N LEU A 59 8.95 8.74 1.92
CA LEU A 59 7.50 8.74 1.66
C LEU A 59 7.17 9.22 0.24
N ALA A 60 7.79 10.32 -0.21
CA ALA A 60 7.57 10.85 -1.55
C ALA A 60 7.95 9.83 -2.65
N GLU A 61 9.06 9.12 -2.48
CA GLU A 61 9.49 8.04 -3.37
C GLU A 61 8.46 6.91 -3.47
N ARG A 62 7.92 6.47 -2.32
CA ARG A 62 6.88 5.43 -2.26
C ARG A 62 5.58 5.90 -2.89
N PHE A 63 5.15 7.14 -2.65
CA PHE A 63 3.98 7.72 -3.32
C PHE A 63 4.16 7.75 -4.84
N ALA A 64 5.34 8.16 -5.32
CA ALA A 64 5.66 8.13 -6.74
C ALA A 64 5.65 6.70 -7.30
N ALA A 65 6.13 5.70 -6.55
CA ALA A 65 6.05 4.30 -6.96
C ALA A 65 4.60 3.80 -7.13
N VAL A 66 3.71 4.15 -6.20
CA VAL A 66 2.28 3.81 -6.30
C VAL A 66 1.59 4.53 -7.45
N ALA A 67 1.95 5.79 -7.71
CA ALA A 67 1.43 6.53 -8.84
C ALA A 67 1.82 5.87 -10.18
N ARG A 68 3.10 5.49 -10.35
CA ARG A 68 3.56 4.75 -11.54
C ARG A 68 2.83 3.43 -11.72
N LEU A 69 2.68 2.64 -10.65
CA LEU A 69 1.89 1.40 -10.68
C LEU A 69 0.44 1.65 -11.14
N ALA A 70 -0.19 2.72 -10.65
CA ALA A 70 -1.54 3.07 -11.08
C ALA A 70 -1.60 3.42 -12.57
N ASP A 71 -0.58 4.10 -13.10
CA ASP A 71 -0.49 4.47 -14.51
C ASP A 71 -0.23 3.28 -15.43
N GLU A 72 0.65 2.35 -15.01
CA GLU A 72 0.88 1.08 -15.70
C GLU A 72 -0.41 0.24 -15.78
N LEU A 73 -1.17 0.13 -14.68
CA LEU A 73 -2.44 -0.59 -14.63
C LEU A 73 -3.58 0.10 -15.40
N GLY A 74 -3.45 1.40 -15.69
CA GLY A 74 -4.45 2.18 -16.42
C GLY A 74 -4.14 2.38 -17.89
N SER A 75 -2.94 2.01 -18.33
CA SER A 75 -2.55 2.10 -19.74
C SER A 75 -3.26 0.99 -20.52
N PRO A 76 -3.99 1.31 -21.61
CA PRO A 76 -4.58 0.27 -22.45
C PRO A 76 -3.47 -0.58 -23.06
N ALA A 77 -3.62 -1.91 -22.96
CA ALA A 77 -2.77 -2.89 -23.62
C ALA A 77 -2.93 -2.83 -25.14
#